data_AF-A0A453C098-F1
#
_entry.id   AF-A0A453C098-F1
#
_cell.length_a   1.000
_cell.length_b   1.000
_cell.length_c   1.000
_cell.angle_alpha   90.00
_cell.angle_beta   90.00
_cell.angle_gamma   90.00
#
_symmetry.space_group_name_H-M   'P 1'
#
loop_
_entity.id
_entity.type
_entity.pdbx_description
1 polymer ?
#
loop_
_entity_poly.entity_id
_entity_poly.type
_entity_poly.pdbx_seq_one_letter_code
_entity_poly.pdbx_strand_id
1 'polypeptide(L)'
;MICMLFCRFPTADKAPKMGKLDESSISQVNKTVQRQSEMDENFSSLLYETLRILRSQIAEGTAGCGVHHIFKNETLKEISTRIPRTKEELLEIN
;
A
#
# COMPACT_ATOMS: atom_id res chain seq x y z
N MET A 1 2.43 0.38 33.38
CA MET A 1 2.88 0.72 32.01
C MET A 1 2.78 -0.55 31.20
N ILE A 2 1.95 -0.73 30.16
CA ILE A 2 1.26 0.18 29.25
C ILE A 2 -0.09 -0.47 28.88
N CYS A 3 -1.14 0.35 28.73
CA CYS A 3 -2.54 -0.02 28.49
C CYS A 3 -2.76 -0.97 27.31
N MET A 4 -3.62 -1.98 27.52
CA MET A 4 -4.46 -2.58 26.50
C MET A 4 -5.29 -1.49 25.82
N LEU A 5 -5.00 -1.18 24.55
CA LEU A 5 -5.87 -0.38 23.72
C LEU A 5 -7.06 -1.25 23.30
N PHE A 6 -8.06 -1.29 24.18
CA PHE A 6 -9.39 -1.79 23.89
C PHE A 6 -10.01 -0.89 22.81
N CYS A 7 -10.07 -1.36 21.57
CA CYS A 7 -10.78 -0.69 20.48
C CYS A 7 -12.28 -0.69 20.80
N ARG A 8 -12.73 0.32 21.55
CA ARG A 8 -14.13 0.62 21.78
C ARG A 8 -14.66 1.37 20.57
N PHE A 9 -15.38 0.67 19.69
CA PHE A 9 -16.12 1.31 18.60
C PHE A 9 -17.34 2.06 19.16
N PRO A 10 -17.50 3.36 18.89
CA PRO A 10 -18.72 4.08 19.24
C PRO A 10 -19.84 3.70 18.26
N THR A 11 -20.96 3.21 18.80
CA THR A 11 -22.18 2.91 18.05
C THR A 11 -22.71 4.18 17.38
N ALA A 12 -22.98 4.09 16.08
CA ALA A 12 -23.59 5.15 15.28
C ALA A 12 -25.10 5.26 15.59
N ASP A 13 -25.51 6.21 16.43
CA ASP A 13 -26.94 6.41 16.73
C ASP A 13 -27.59 7.59 15.99
N LYS A 14 -26.85 8.49 15.31
CA LYS A 14 -27.48 9.64 14.64
C LYS A 14 -26.94 9.89 13.25
N ALA A 15 -27.49 9.18 12.27
CA ALA A 15 -27.32 9.49 10.85
C ALA A 15 -28.13 10.77 10.50
N PRO A 16 -27.50 11.86 10.01
CA PRO A 16 -28.21 12.97 9.42
C PRO A 16 -28.69 12.59 8.01
N LYS A 17 -29.96 12.90 7.77
CA LYS A 17 -30.75 12.68 6.56
C LYS A 17 -30.05 13.26 5.32
N MET A 18 -29.94 12.45 4.24
CA MET A 18 -29.32 12.84 2.97
C MET A 18 -29.94 14.13 2.41
N GLY A 19 -29.09 15.15 2.22
CA GLY A 19 -29.39 16.34 1.44
C GLY A 19 -28.94 16.15 -0.01
N LYS A 20 -29.87 16.31 -0.95
CA LYS A 20 -29.63 16.40 -2.39
C LYS A 20 -28.92 17.72 -2.71
N LEU A 21 -27.94 17.74 -3.62
CA LEU A 21 -27.50 18.88 -4.47
C LEU A 21 -26.46 18.31 -5.45
N ASP A 22 -26.85 17.96 -6.67
CA ASP A 22 -26.95 18.79 -7.89
C ASP A 22 -25.67 18.76 -8.74
N GLU A 23 -25.91 18.44 -9.99
CA GLU A 23 -24.97 18.22 -11.08
C GLU A 23 -24.48 19.54 -11.63
N SER A 24 -23.26 19.95 -11.29
CA SER A 24 -22.45 20.83 -12.16
C SER A 24 -21.03 20.97 -11.64
N SER A 25 -20.06 20.42 -12.39
CA SER A 25 -18.71 20.98 -12.64
C SER A 25 -17.73 19.86 -13.04
N ILE A 26 -18.02 19.17 -14.15
CA ILE A 26 -17.01 18.37 -14.86
C ILE A 26 -16.22 19.36 -15.73
N SER A 27 -15.21 20.02 -15.19
CA SER A 27 -14.21 20.72 -16.02
C SER A 27 -12.91 21.06 -15.25
N GLN A 28 -12.28 20.06 -14.63
CA GLN A 28 -10.87 20.22 -14.20
C GLN A 28 -10.11 18.89 -14.11
N VAL A 29 -10.34 17.97 -15.07
CA VAL A 29 -9.76 16.62 -15.04
C VAL A 29 -8.41 16.53 -15.79
N ASN A 30 -8.01 17.52 -16.59
CA ASN A 30 -6.89 17.34 -17.52
C ASN A 30 -5.50 17.83 -17.05
N LYS A 31 -5.36 18.54 -15.92
CA LYS A 31 -4.05 19.00 -15.41
C LYS A 31 -3.50 18.22 -14.20
N THR A 32 -4.33 17.46 -13.50
CA THR A 32 -3.92 16.72 -12.28
C THR A 32 -3.36 15.33 -12.60
N VAL A 33 -3.71 14.76 -13.76
CA VAL A 33 -3.32 13.40 -14.17
C VAL A 33 -1.80 13.25 -14.37
N GLN A 34 -1.13 14.29 -14.88
CA GLN A 34 0.33 14.26 -15.11
C GLN A 34 1.14 14.27 -13.81
N ARG A 35 0.63 14.91 -12.74
CA ARG A 35 1.35 14.97 -11.46
C ARG A 35 1.16 13.72 -10.59
N GLN A 36 0.07 12.98 -10.84
CA GLN A 36 -0.20 11.74 -10.11
C GLN A 36 0.71 10.59 -10.57
N SER A 37 1.02 10.48 -11.87
CA SER A 37 1.90 9.39 -12.34
C SER A 37 3.35 9.57 -11.89
N GLU A 38 3.85 10.81 -11.85
CA GLU A 38 5.22 11.09 -11.40
C GLU A 38 5.39 10.85 -9.88
N MET A 39 4.35 11.08 -9.09
CA MET A 39 4.36 10.71 -7.66
C MET A 39 4.26 9.20 -7.45
N ASP A 40 3.47 8.50 -8.28
CA ASP A 40 3.27 7.05 -8.19
C ASP A 40 4.55 6.27 -8.55
N GLU A 41 5.26 6.69 -9.60
CA GLU A 41 6.54 6.08 -9.98
C GLU A 41 7.64 6.26 -8.91
N ASN A 42 7.69 7.45 -8.30
CA ASN A 42 8.60 7.72 -7.19
C ASN A 42 8.25 6.89 -5.95
N PHE A 43 6.96 6.74 -5.64
CA PHE A 43 6.52 5.92 -4.52
C PHE A 43 6.83 4.43 -4.74
N SER A 44 6.55 3.90 -5.94
CA SER A 44 6.88 2.51 -6.29
C SER A 44 8.39 2.25 -6.19
N SER A 45 9.23 3.20 -6.63
CA SER A 45 10.69 3.10 -6.54
C SER A 45 11.19 3.07 -5.09
N LEU A 46 10.66 3.95 -4.23
CA LEU A 46 10.99 3.97 -2.80
C LEU A 46 10.52 2.68 -2.10
N LEU A 47 9.33 2.20 -2.43
CA LEU A 47 8.78 0.96 -1.89
C LEU A 47 9.65 -0.24 -2.29
N TYR A 48 10.04 -0.33 -3.57
CA TYR A 48 10.95 -1.37 -4.05
C TYR A 48 12.29 -1.36 -3.32
N GLU A 49 12.88 -0.18 -3.08
CA GLU A 49 14.13 -0.07 -2.34
C GLU A 49 13.98 -0.53 -0.88
N THR A 50 12.92 -0.07 -0.22
CA THR A 50 12.59 -0.44 1.16
C THR A 50 12.39 -1.96 1.30
N LEU A 51 11.67 -2.57 0.37
CA LEU A 51 11.47 -4.02 0.32
C LEU A 51 12.80 -4.77 0.11
N ARG A 52 13.70 -4.23 -0.71
CA ARG A 52 15.04 -4.82 -0.92
C ARG A 52 15.86 -4.81 0.37
N ILE A 53 15.82 -3.70 1.12
CA ILE A 53 16.51 -3.57 2.42
C ILE A 53 15.93 -4.57 3.42
N LEU A 54 14.59 -4.62 3.54
CA LEU A 54 13.89 -5.57 4.41
C LEU A 54 14.29 -7.02 4.08
N ARG A 55 14.33 -7.37 2.80
CA ARG A 55 14.75 -8.71 2.35
C ARG A 55 16.18 -9.03 2.77
N SER A 56 17.11 -8.09 2.66
CA SER A 56 18.48 -8.28 3.12
C SER A 56 18.54 -8.53 4.63
N GLN A 57 17.82 -7.73 5.44
CA GLN A 57 17.78 -7.91 6.89
C GLN A 57 17.23 -9.29 7.30
N ILE A 58 16.19 -9.76 6.60
CA ILE A 58 15.63 -11.10 6.85
C ILE A 58 16.63 -12.19 6.45
N ALA A 59 17.35 -12.02 5.34
CA ALA A 59 18.37 -12.96 4.90
C ALA A 59 19.55 -13.02 5.88
N GLU A 60 20.01 -11.87 6.39
CA GLU A 60 21.07 -11.79 7.40
C GLU A 60 20.67 -12.49 8.72
N GLY A 61 19.40 -12.38 9.11
CA GLY A 61 18.85 -13.09 10.27
C GLY A 61 18.62 -14.59 10.06
N THR A 62 18.67 -15.07 8.81
CA THR A 62 18.36 -16.46 8.46
C THR A 62 19.63 -17.16 7.94
N ALA A 63 20.29 -17.93 8.80
CA ALA A 63 21.53 -18.62 8.46
C ALA A 63 21.39 -19.47 7.19
N GLY A 64 22.23 -19.20 6.18
CA GLY A 64 22.28 -19.95 4.92
C GLY A 64 21.21 -19.59 3.89
N CYS A 65 20.32 -18.61 4.16
CA CYS A 65 19.32 -18.17 3.20
C CYS A 65 19.83 -16.98 2.39
N GLY A 66 20.18 -17.22 1.12
CA GLY A 66 20.48 -16.12 0.20
C GLY A 66 19.23 -15.27 -0.05
N VAL A 67 19.40 -13.95 -0.26
CA VAL A 67 18.27 -13.01 -0.48
C VAL A 67 17.26 -13.46 -1.55
N HIS A 68 17.71 -14.20 -2.57
CA HIS A 68 16.87 -14.70 -3.66
C HIS A 68 15.95 -15.87 -3.26
N HIS A 69 16.22 -16.54 -2.14
CA HIS A 69 15.36 -17.59 -1.60
C HIS A 69 14.13 -17.04 -0.86
N ILE A 70 14.17 -15.77 -0.44
CA ILE A 70 13.04 -15.11 0.21
C ILE A 70 12.06 -14.61 -0.86
N PHE A 71 12.54 -13.70 -1.73
CA PHE A 71 11.80 -13.21 -2.89
C PHE A 71 12.76 -12.84 -4.01
N LYS A 72 12.37 -13.11 -5.26
CA LYS A 72 13.09 -12.65 -6.45
C LYS A 72 12.93 -11.15 -6.63
N ASN A 73 13.84 -10.53 -7.37
CA ASN A 73 13.74 -9.10 -7.68
C ASN A 73 12.49 -8.78 -8.52
N GLU A 74 12.08 -9.71 -9.39
CA GLU A 74 10.89 -9.59 -10.23
C GLU A 74 9.62 -9.51 -9.37
N THR A 75 9.46 -10.46 -8.44
CA THR A 75 8.35 -10.50 -7.48
C THR A 75 8.31 -9.23 -6.61
N LEU A 76 9.47 -8.75 -6.11
CA LEU A 76 9.53 -7.50 -5.33
C LEU A 76 9.09 -6.27 -6.15
N LYS A 77 9.42 -6.24 -7.44
CA LYS A 77 9.00 -5.17 -8.34
C LYS A 77 7.49 -5.23 -8.60
N GLU A 78 6.93 -6.43 -8.76
CA GLU A 78 5.48 -6.58 -8.93
C GLU A 78 4.72 -6.17 -7.65
N ILE A 79 5.24 -6.50 -6.47
CA ILE A 79 4.70 -6.03 -5.18
C ILE A 79 4.73 -4.50 -5.10
N SER A 80 5.81 -3.85 -5.56
CA SER A 80 5.90 -2.39 -5.53
C SER A 80 4.96 -1.71 -6.52
N THR A 81 4.55 -2.40 -7.57
CA THR A 81 3.57 -1.90 -8.56
C THR A 81 2.12 -2.16 -8.13
N ARG A 82 1.80 -3.35 -7.62
CA ARG A 82 0.42 -3.70 -7.24
C ARG A 82 0.03 -3.26 -5.83
N ILE A 83 1.00 -3.11 -4.92
CA ILE A 83 0.80 -2.72 -3.52
C ILE A 83 -0.30 -3.57 -2.86
N PRO A 84 -0.14 -4.91 -2.82
CA PRO A 84 -1.13 -5.80 -2.23
C PRO A 84 -1.38 -5.43 -0.76
N ARG A 85 -2.66 -5.24 -0.38
CA ARG A 85 -3.03 -4.89 1.00
C ARG A 85 -3.55 -6.09 1.78
N THR A 86 -3.84 -7.17 1.10
CA THR A 86 -4.34 -8.42 1.68
C THR A 86 -3.38 -9.58 1.43
N LYS A 87 -3.51 -10.63 2.22
CA LYS A 87 -2.70 -11.84 2.06
C LYS A 87 -3.04 -12.53 0.74
N GLU A 88 -4.33 -12.54 0.37
CA GLU A 88 -4.78 -13.13 -0.89
C GLU A 88 -4.09 -12.46 -2.10
N GLU A 89 -4.11 -11.13 -2.16
CA GLU A 89 -3.47 -10.38 -3.26
C GLU A 89 -1.96 -10.62 -3.35
N LEU A 90 -1.29 -10.78 -2.21
CA LEU A 90 0.14 -11.07 -2.18
C LEU A 90 0.46 -12.47 -2.72
N LEU A 91 -0.43 -13.43 -2.50
CA LEU A 91 -0.28 -14.81 -3.01
C LEU A 91 -0.52 -14.91 -4.52
N GLU A 92 -1.20 -13.94 -5.11
CA GLU A 92 -1.43 -13.88 -6.56
C GLU A 92 -0.19 -13.40 -7.35
N ILE A 93 0.84 -12.89 -6.67
CA ILE A 93 2.08 -12.38 -7.26
C ILE A 93 3.12 -13.51 -7.36
N ASN A 94 3.76 -13.68 -8.52
CA ASN A 94 4.69 -14.80 -8.80
C ASN A 94 6.05 -14.35 -9.36
#